data_AF-A0A7X9JJB8-F1
#
_entry.id   AF-A0A7X9JJB8-F1
#
_cell.length_a   1.000
_cell.length_b   1.000
_cell.length_c   1.000
_cell.angle_alpha   90.00
_cell.angle_beta   90.00
_cell.angle_gamma   90.00
#
_symmetry.space_group_name_H-M   'P 1'
#
loop_
_entity.id
_entity.type
_entity.pdbx_description
1 polymer ?
#
loop_
_entity_poly.entity_id
_entity_poly.type
_entity_poly.pdbx_seq_one_letter_code
_entity_poly.pdbx_strand_id
1 'polypeptide(L)'
;MNKGMDTSSVRMDNTRNTLSIRSNLELSDFLKTNPNKKLNFQTKYYKNESHSSVPLIATYDALHFIFDFYNFSLDKSDYADTTMELAYRLENHYQNISAKMGYKIKPSESIINTLAYNALYLNNLKLAECFFKMNIENFPNSFNAFDSMGDYYNAIGNYEQAVIMYKNALSISDNIETKRKLESIQKH
;
A
#
# COMPACT_ATOMS: atom_id res chain seq x y z
N MET A 1 38.31 -9.40 -2.51
CA MET A 1 38.48 -10.47 -3.51
C MET A 1 39.50 -10.01 -4.53
N ASN A 2 40.50 -10.83 -4.87
CA ASN A 2 41.47 -10.45 -5.90
C ASN A 2 40.77 -10.40 -7.27
N LYS A 3 41.28 -9.56 -8.17
CA LYS A 3 40.75 -9.43 -9.54
C LYS A 3 40.81 -10.79 -10.24
N GLY A 4 39.68 -11.25 -10.78
CA GLY A 4 39.56 -12.52 -11.49
C GLY A 4 39.15 -13.74 -10.66
N MET A 5 38.95 -13.60 -9.34
CA MET A 5 38.33 -14.67 -8.55
C MET A 5 36.79 -14.65 -8.69
N ASP A 6 36.19 -15.81 -8.50
CA ASP A 6 34.74 -16.05 -8.41
C ASP A 6 34.38 -16.68 -7.04
N THR A 7 33.09 -16.91 -6.78
CA THR A 7 32.65 -17.48 -5.49
C THR A 7 33.17 -18.89 -5.24
N SER A 8 33.44 -19.67 -6.28
CA SER A 8 33.99 -21.04 -6.17
C SER A 8 35.46 -21.02 -5.79
N SER A 9 36.28 -20.22 -6.47
CA SER A 9 37.70 -20.05 -6.17
C SER A 9 37.94 -19.37 -4.82
N VAL A 10 37.07 -18.43 -4.41
CA VAL A 10 37.13 -17.83 -3.06
C VAL A 10 36.95 -18.87 -1.97
N ARG A 11 36.08 -19.88 -2.16
CA ARG A 11 35.85 -20.94 -1.15
C ARG A 11 37.06 -21.85 -0.95
N MET A 12 37.91 -21.99 -1.97
CA MET A 12 39.13 -22.80 -1.90
C MET A 12 40.34 -22.01 -1.39
N ASP A 13 40.24 -20.68 -1.22
CA ASP A 13 41.33 -19.86 -0.72
C ASP A 13 41.47 -19.94 0.80
N ASN A 14 42.70 -19.87 1.30
CA ASN A 14 43.03 -19.93 2.73
C ASN A 14 43.68 -18.65 3.26
N THR A 15 43.86 -17.62 2.42
CA THR A 15 44.45 -16.36 2.85
C THR A 15 43.51 -15.55 3.74
N ARG A 16 44.08 -14.62 4.52
CA ARG A 16 43.32 -13.66 5.33
C ARG A 16 42.47 -12.72 4.47
N ASN A 17 42.85 -12.49 3.21
CA ASN A 17 42.19 -11.53 2.32
C ASN A 17 40.78 -11.97 1.87
N THR A 18 40.49 -13.27 1.89
CA THR A 18 39.17 -13.82 1.52
C THR A 18 38.32 -14.23 2.70
N LEU A 19 38.86 -14.15 3.93
CA LEU A 19 38.21 -14.64 5.15
C LEU A 19 36.77 -14.12 5.29
N SER A 20 36.54 -12.82 5.09
CA SER A 20 35.20 -12.22 5.22
C SER A 20 34.20 -12.77 4.21
N ILE A 21 34.62 -12.95 2.95
CA ILE A 21 33.71 -13.46 1.91
C ILE A 21 33.43 -14.94 2.13
N ARG A 22 34.45 -15.74 2.52
CA ARG A 22 34.26 -17.15 2.88
C ARG A 22 33.30 -17.30 4.06
N SER A 23 33.47 -16.51 5.11
CA SER A 23 32.57 -16.52 6.28
C SER A 23 31.12 -16.21 5.90
N ASN A 24 30.89 -15.22 5.03
CA ASN A 24 29.55 -14.90 4.53
C ASN A 24 28.94 -16.04 3.69
N LEU A 25 29.75 -16.69 2.86
CA LEU A 25 29.32 -17.82 2.02
C LEU A 25 29.00 -19.06 2.87
N GLU A 26 29.81 -19.36 3.88
CA GLU A 26 29.57 -20.45 4.83
C GLU A 26 28.28 -20.24 5.64
N LEU A 27 28.06 -19.03 6.17
CA LEU A 27 26.81 -18.69 6.85
C LEU A 27 25.61 -18.81 5.92
N SER A 28 25.74 -18.35 4.66
CA SER A 28 24.72 -18.48 3.63
C SER A 28 24.34 -19.94 3.39
N ASP A 29 25.33 -20.83 3.25
CA ASP A 29 25.07 -22.24 3.02
C ASP A 29 24.44 -22.91 4.24
N PHE A 30 24.91 -22.56 5.44
CA PHE A 30 24.32 -23.03 6.69
C PHE A 30 22.83 -22.67 6.77
N LEU A 31 22.48 -21.41 6.52
CA LEU A 31 21.08 -20.95 6.58
C LEU A 31 20.20 -21.55 5.47
N LYS A 32 20.77 -21.81 4.28
CA LYS A 32 20.04 -22.49 3.18
C LYS A 32 19.80 -23.97 3.46
N THR A 33 20.75 -24.64 4.10
CA THR A 33 20.65 -26.07 4.44
C THR A 33 19.90 -26.33 5.74
N ASN A 34 19.73 -25.31 6.59
CA ASN A 34 19.00 -25.38 7.86
C ASN A 34 17.82 -24.38 7.88
N PRO A 35 16.78 -24.58 7.06
CA PRO A 35 15.69 -23.61 6.94
C PRO A 35 14.90 -23.49 8.24
N ASN A 36 14.70 -22.25 8.70
CA ASN A 36 13.86 -21.92 9.84
C ASN A 36 12.65 -21.11 9.39
N LYS A 37 11.43 -21.61 9.64
CA LYS A 37 10.18 -20.96 9.23
C LYS A 37 9.94 -19.58 9.88
N LYS A 38 10.68 -19.24 10.93
CA LYS A 38 10.62 -17.93 11.63
C LYS A 38 11.68 -16.94 11.14
N LEU A 39 12.59 -17.36 10.26
CA LEU A 39 13.64 -16.50 9.72
C LEU A 39 13.43 -16.33 8.21
N ASN A 40 13.04 -15.12 7.82
CA ASN A 40 13.06 -14.74 6.41
C ASN A 40 14.52 -14.44 6.01
N PHE A 41 15.07 -15.24 5.11
CA PHE A 41 16.47 -15.17 4.71
C PHE A 41 16.63 -15.14 3.18
N GLN A 42 17.45 -14.22 2.69
CA GLN A 42 17.88 -14.16 1.29
C GLN A 42 19.35 -13.72 1.20
N THR A 43 20.05 -14.21 0.18
CA THR A 43 21.43 -13.82 -0.15
C THR A 43 21.54 -13.52 -1.63
N LYS A 44 22.33 -12.50 -2.00
CA LYS A 44 22.63 -12.19 -3.39
C LYS A 44 24.10 -11.80 -3.52
N TYR A 45 24.77 -12.35 -4.54
CA TYR A 45 26.14 -11.98 -4.88
C TYR A 45 26.13 -10.94 -6.00
N TYR A 46 26.90 -9.86 -5.83
CA TYR A 46 26.95 -8.74 -6.77
C TYR A 46 28.31 -8.71 -7.47
N LYS A 47 28.41 -9.39 -8.63
CA LYS A 47 29.67 -9.55 -9.36
C LYS A 47 30.32 -8.25 -9.84
N ASN A 48 29.52 -7.20 -10.04
CA ASN A 48 29.97 -5.90 -10.56
C ASN A 48 30.18 -4.85 -9.45
N GLU A 49 30.01 -5.23 -8.18
CA GLU A 49 30.08 -4.30 -7.05
C GLU A 49 31.35 -4.47 -6.24
N SER A 50 31.86 -3.36 -5.73
CA SER A 50 32.95 -3.29 -4.77
C SER A 50 32.42 -3.28 -3.33
N HIS A 51 33.31 -3.40 -2.34
CA HIS A 51 32.93 -3.27 -0.93
C HIS A 51 32.26 -1.91 -0.63
N SER A 52 32.70 -0.85 -1.28
CA SER A 52 32.17 0.51 -1.07
C SER A 52 30.87 0.79 -1.83
N SER A 53 30.60 0.06 -2.93
CA SER A 53 29.42 0.31 -3.78
C SER A 53 28.26 -0.64 -3.51
N VAL A 54 28.55 -1.87 -3.07
CA VAL A 54 27.51 -2.90 -2.79
C VAL A 54 26.43 -2.45 -1.79
N PRO A 55 26.67 -1.60 -0.77
CA PRO A 55 25.62 -1.24 0.18
C PRO A 55 24.40 -0.58 -0.48
N LEU A 56 24.56 0.19 -1.55
CA LEU A 56 23.45 0.88 -2.21
C LEU A 56 22.46 -0.10 -2.85
N ILE A 57 22.94 -0.95 -3.77
CA ILE A 57 22.10 -1.93 -4.47
C ILE A 57 21.60 -3.04 -3.53
N ALA A 58 22.41 -3.42 -2.54
CA ALA A 58 22.00 -4.40 -1.53
C ALA A 58 20.87 -3.85 -0.65
N THR A 59 20.92 -2.56 -0.28
CA THR A 59 19.83 -1.92 0.48
C THR A 59 18.55 -1.87 -0.34
N TYR A 60 18.63 -1.52 -1.63
CA TYR A 60 17.49 -1.53 -2.54
C TYR A 60 16.82 -2.92 -2.59
N ASP A 61 17.58 -3.97 -2.85
CA ASP A 61 17.06 -5.34 -2.90
C ASP A 61 16.53 -5.81 -1.53
N ALA A 62 17.22 -5.44 -0.43
CA ALA A 62 16.79 -5.79 0.92
C ALA A 62 15.46 -5.13 1.30
N LEU A 63 15.22 -3.88 0.92
CA LEU A 63 13.93 -3.22 1.16
C LEU A 63 12.79 -3.93 0.40
N HIS A 64 13.02 -4.33 -0.85
CA HIS A 64 12.05 -5.12 -1.59
C HIS A 64 11.78 -6.48 -0.96
N PHE A 65 12.79 -7.13 -0.42
CA PHE A 65 12.64 -8.40 0.29
C PHE A 65 11.90 -8.24 1.63
N ILE A 66 12.27 -7.25 2.43
CA ILE A 66 11.70 -7.03 3.77
C ILE A 66 10.25 -6.57 3.67
N PHE A 67 9.91 -5.73 2.68
CA PHE A 67 8.59 -5.12 2.51
C PHE A 67 7.82 -5.66 1.31
N ASP A 68 8.06 -6.91 0.92
CA ASP A 68 7.37 -7.59 -0.20
C ASP A 68 5.84 -7.57 -0.07
N PHE A 69 5.35 -7.52 1.16
CA PHE A 69 3.94 -7.48 1.54
C PHE A 69 3.31 -6.09 1.48
N TYR A 70 4.10 -5.03 1.31
CA TYR A 70 3.63 -3.65 1.49
C TYR A 70 2.92 -3.11 0.24
N ASN A 71 3.36 -3.51 -0.95
CA ASN A 71 2.83 -2.95 -2.19
C ASN A 71 1.43 -3.51 -2.50
N PHE A 72 0.46 -2.61 -2.65
CA PHE A 72 -0.84 -2.92 -3.26
C PHE A 72 -0.82 -2.47 -4.71
N SER A 73 -0.89 -3.40 -5.67
CA SER A 73 -0.99 -3.06 -7.07
C SER A 73 -2.45 -3.00 -7.49
N LEU A 74 -2.85 -1.85 -8.03
CA LEU A 74 -4.11 -1.70 -8.76
C LEU A 74 -3.84 -1.88 -10.25
N ASP A 75 -4.71 -2.61 -10.92
CA ASP A 75 -4.71 -2.71 -12.38
C ASP A 75 -6.01 -2.16 -13.00
N LYS A 76 -6.09 -2.18 -14.34
CA LYS A 76 -7.26 -1.63 -15.06
C LYS A 76 -8.57 -2.30 -14.70
N SER A 77 -8.55 -3.59 -14.35
CA SER A 77 -9.75 -4.34 -13.98
C SER A 77 -10.28 -3.92 -12.62
N ASP A 78 -9.38 -3.55 -11.69
CA ASP A 78 -9.77 -3.04 -10.37
C ASP A 78 -10.59 -1.74 -10.50
N TYR A 79 -10.21 -0.84 -11.41
CA TYR A 79 -10.97 0.40 -11.66
C TYR A 79 -12.33 0.17 -12.34
N ALA A 80 -12.54 -1.02 -12.89
CA ALA A 80 -13.77 -1.44 -13.57
C ALA A 80 -14.55 -2.48 -12.76
N ASP A 81 -14.20 -2.71 -11.48
CA ASP A 81 -14.83 -3.72 -10.65
C ASP A 81 -16.32 -3.41 -10.42
N THR A 82 -17.18 -4.32 -10.85
CA THR A 82 -18.63 -4.27 -10.66
C THR A 82 -19.09 -5.14 -9.48
N THR A 83 -18.14 -5.72 -8.74
CA THR A 83 -18.36 -6.58 -7.59
C THR A 83 -17.87 -5.91 -6.29
N MET A 84 -17.60 -6.71 -5.24
CA MET A 84 -16.98 -6.27 -3.99
C MET A 84 -15.55 -6.82 -3.81
N GLU A 85 -15.01 -7.51 -4.82
CA GLU A 85 -13.72 -8.20 -4.72
C GLU A 85 -12.57 -7.23 -4.42
N LEU A 86 -12.57 -6.05 -5.06
CA LEU A 86 -11.55 -5.05 -4.79
C LEU A 86 -11.59 -4.55 -3.35
N ALA A 87 -12.78 -4.31 -2.79
CA ALA A 87 -12.93 -3.86 -1.41
C ALA A 87 -12.36 -4.89 -0.42
N TYR A 88 -12.66 -6.18 -0.61
CA TYR A 88 -12.11 -7.24 0.24
C TYR A 88 -10.60 -7.40 0.08
N ARG A 89 -10.07 -7.32 -1.15
CA ARG A 89 -8.62 -7.35 -1.40
C ARG A 89 -7.92 -6.21 -0.68
N LEU A 90 -8.48 -5.01 -0.77
CA LEU A 90 -7.91 -3.82 -0.15
C LEU A 90 -7.96 -3.90 1.37
N GLU A 91 -9.09 -4.27 1.95
CA GLU A 91 -9.22 -4.43 3.40
C GLU A 91 -8.22 -5.47 3.94
N ASN A 92 -8.19 -6.67 3.35
CA ASN A 92 -7.27 -7.73 3.75
C ASN A 92 -5.80 -7.30 3.63
N HIS A 93 -5.46 -6.56 2.57
CA HIS A 93 -4.10 -6.05 2.36
C HIS A 93 -3.67 -5.11 3.48
N TYR A 94 -4.49 -4.11 3.80
CA TYR A 94 -4.16 -3.11 4.82
C TYR A 94 -4.22 -3.68 6.25
N GLN A 95 -5.06 -4.70 6.50
CA GLN A 95 -5.01 -5.48 7.74
C GLN A 95 -3.68 -6.24 7.86
N ASN A 96 -3.24 -6.93 6.79
CA ASN A 96 -1.98 -7.66 6.77
C ASN A 96 -0.76 -6.73 6.94
N ILE A 97 -0.73 -5.58 6.26
CA ILE A 97 0.32 -4.58 6.47
C ILE A 97 0.33 -4.13 7.94
N SER A 98 -0.83 -3.74 8.47
CA SER A 98 -0.90 -3.23 9.84
C SER A 98 -0.39 -4.25 10.86
N ALA A 99 -0.75 -5.53 10.69
CA ALA A 99 -0.27 -6.62 11.52
C ALA A 99 1.26 -6.79 11.45
N LYS A 100 1.85 -6.70 10.25
CA LYS A 100 3.29 -6.83 10.04
C LYS A 100 4.09 -5.60 10.51
N MET A 101 3.51 -4.41 10.42
CA MET A 101 4.16 -3.16 10.81
C MET A 101 4.01 -2.83 12.30
N GLY A 102 3.03 -3.44 12.98
CA GLY A 102 2.76 -3.20 14.41
C GLY A 102 1.98 -1.92 14.71
N TYR A 103 1.43 -1.26 13.69
CA TYR A 103 0.55 -0.09 13.83
C TYR A 103 -0.43 -0.01 12.66
N LYS A 104 -1.53 0.73 12.86
CA LYS A 104 -2.58 0.86 11.83
C LYS A 104 -2.05 1.64 10.62
N ILE A 105 -1.96 0.97 9.48
CA ILE A 105 -1.74 1.57 8.16
C ILE A 105 -3.09 1.63 7.45
N LYS A 106 -3.38 2.79 6.84
CA LYS A 106 -4.64 3.05 6.14
C LYS A 106 -4.35 3.27 4.65
N PRO A 107 -5.30 2.95 3.76
CA PRO A 107 -5.19 3.34 2.37
C PRO A 107 -5.19 4.86 2.22
N SER A 108 -4.58 5.33 1.13
CA SER A 108 -4.60 6.74 0.75
C SER A 108 -6.05 7.19 0.51
N GLU A 109 -6.47 8.27 1.18
CA GLU A 109 -7.80 8.85 1.01
C GLU A 109 -8.10 9.12 -0.46
N SER A 110 -7.15 9.72 -1.18
CA SER A 110 -7.30 10.08 -2.59
C SER A 110 -7.52 8.86 -3.49
N ILE A 111 -6.79 7.76 -3.25
CA ILE A 111 -6.95 6.53 -4.05
C ILE A 111 -8.34 5.93 -3.79
N ILE A 112 -8.74 5.81 -2.53
CA ILE A 112 -10.07 5.28 -2.17
C ILE A 112 -11.17 6.18 -2.73
N ASN A 113 -10.99 7.50 -2.73
CA ASN A 113 -11.97 8.42 -3.29
C ASN A 113 -12.12 8.23 -4.80
N THR A 114 -11.00 8.08 -5.52
CA THR A 114 -11.02 7.76 -6.96
C THR A 114 -11.75 6.44 -7.23
N LEU A 115 -11.48 5.39 -6.45
CA LEU A 115 -12.18 4.11 -6.59
C LEU A 115 -13.69 4.24 -6.31
N ALA A 116 -14.07 5.05 -5.31
CA ALA A 116 -15.46 5.30 -4.96
C ALA A 116 -16.24 6.00 -6.09
N TYR A 117 -15.68 7.08 -6.66
CA TYR A 117 -16.31 7.78 -7.78
C TYR A 117 -16.35 6.94 -9.05
N ASN A 118 -15.33 6.10 -9.32
CA ASN A 118 -15.36 5.17 -10.44
C ASN A 118 -16.48 4.13 -10.28
N ALA A 119 -16.63 3.55 -9.08
CA ALA A 119 -17.72 2.64 -8.77
C ALA A 119 -19.09 3.32 -8.92
N LEU A 120 -19.22 4.58 -8.48
CA LEU A 120 -20.45 5.37 -8.64
C LEU A 120 -20.76 5.61 -10.11
N TYR A 121 -19.76 6.00 -10.92
CA TYR A 121 -19.91 6.20 -12.36
C TYR A 121 -20.35 4.92 -13.09
N LEU A 122 -19.85 3.76 -12.66
CA LEU A 122 -20.26 2.45 -13.18
C LEU A 122 -21.58 1.94 -12.60
N ASN A 123 -22.28 2.76 -11.80
CA ASN A 123 -23.52 2.41 -11.10
C ASN A 123 -23.38 1.21 -10.14
N ASN A 124 -22.16 0.90 -9.69
CA ASN A 124 -21.89 -0.07 -8.62
C ASN A 124 -22.07 0.62 -7.26
N LEU A 125 -23.32 0.93 -6.91
CA LEU A 125 -23.67 1.74 -5.75
C LEU A 125 -23.18 1.14 -4.43
N LYS A 126 -23.13 -0.19 -4.34
CA LYS A 126 -22.67 -0.92 -3.15
C LYS A 126 -21.17 -0.73 -2.92
N LEU A 127 -20.37 -0.84 -3.98
CA LEU A 127 -18.92 -0.64 -3.89
C LEU A 127 -18.57 0.82 -3.65
N ALA A 128 -19.28 1.75 -4.31
CA ALA A 128 -19.13 3.18 -4.09
C ALA A 128 -19.37 3.55 -2.62
N GLU A 129 -20.49 3.08 -2.04
CA GLU A 129 -20.81 3.30 -0.63
C GLU A 129 -19.71 2.77 0.30
N CYS A 130 -19.21 1.56 0.01
CA CYS A 130 -18.16 0.93 0.79
C CYS A 130 -16.89 1.80 0.83
N PHE A 131 -16.44 2.30 -0.32
CA PHE A 131 -15.23 3.13 -0.37
C PHE A 131 -15.42 4.53 0.24
N PHE A 132 -16.56 5.19 0.03
CA PHE A 132 -16.81 6.47 0.69
C PHE A 132 -16.89 6.32 2.23
N LYS A 133 -17.55 5.28 2.74
CA LYS A 133 -17.55 4.95 4.18
C LYS A 133 -16.15 4.67 4.70
N MET A 134 -15.36 3.88 3.97
CA MET A 134 -13.97 3.59 4.32
C MET A 134 -13.14 4.87 4.46
N ASN A 135 -13.37 5.88 3.62
CA ASN A 135 -12.71 7.18 3.76
C ASN A 135 -13.12 7.93 5.02
N ILE A 136 -14.41 7.97 5.36
CA ILE A 136 -14.88 8.59 6.61
C ILE A 136 -14.28 7.88 7.84
N GLU A 137 -14.29 6.55 7.87
CA GLU A 137 -13.73 5.77 8.96
C GLU A 137 -12.21 5.97 9.14
N ASN A 138 -11.50 6.08 8.02
CA ASN A 138 -10.06 6.28 8.03
C ASN A 138 -9.67 7.74 8.30
N PHE A 139 -10.50 8.70 7.89
CA PHE A 139 -10.21 10.13 7.95
C PHE A 139 -11.42 10.91 8.50
N PRO A 140 -11.78 10.73 9.79
CA PRO A 140 -13.00 11.31 10.37
C PRO A 140 -12.97 12.84 10.52
N ASN A 141 -11.85 13.49 10.20
CA ASN A 141 -11.70 14.94 10.16
C ASN A 141 -11.42 15.45 8.73
N SER A 142 -11.62 14.63 7.70
CA SER A 142 -11.45 15.06 6.31
C SER A 142 -12.73 15.69 5.78
N PHE A 143 -12.64 16.96 5.41
CA PHE A 143 -13.68 17.66 4.66
C PHE A 143 -14.09 16.87 3.41
N ASN A 144 -13.10 16.39 2.65
CA ASN A 144 -13.30 15.71 1.37
C ASN A 144 -14.02 14.37 1.56
N ALA A 145 -13.71 13.60 2.60
CA ALA A 145 -14.40 12.34 2.88
C ALA A 145 -15.91 12.53 3.10
N PHE A 146 -16.31 13.57 3.84
CA PHE A 146 -17.73 13.87 4.05
C PHE A 146 -18.39 14.50 2.82
N ASP A 147 -17.71 15.42 2.11
CA ASP A 147 -18.25 16.02 0.88
C ASP A 147 -18.53 14.94 -0.17
N SER A 148 -17.58 14.02 -0.38
CA SER A 148 -17.73 12.93 -1.34
C SER A 148 -18.82 11.92 -0.96
N MET A 149 -19.02 11.64 0.33
CA MET A 149 -20.17 10.84 0.78
C MET A 149 -21.51 11.57 0.56
N GLY A 150 -21.51 12.90 0.66
CA GLY A 150 -22.66 13.73 0.29
C GLY A 150 -23.00 13.63 -1.19
N ASP A 151 -21.99 13.67 -2.06
CA ASP A 151 -22.16 13.46 -3.51
C ASP A 151 -22.79 12.10 -3.82
N TYR A 152 -22.32 11.04 -3.14
CA TYR A 152 -22.89 9.71 -3.25
C TYR A 152 -24.38 9.68 -2.89
N TYR A 153 -24.74 10.19 -1.71
CA TYR A 153 -26.13 10.19 -1.27
C TYR A 153 -27.03 11.03 -2.17
N ASN A 154 -26.52 12.15 -2.67
CA ASN A 154 -27.22 12.99 -3.64
C ASN A 154 -27.46 12.22 -4.96
N ALA A 155 -26.44 11.53 -5.47
CA ALA A 155 -26.53 10.76 -6.72
C ALA A 155 -27.56 9.63 -6.67
N ILE A 156 -27.78 9.01 -5.50
CA ILE A 156 -28.79 7.96 -5.32
C ILE A 156 -30.16 8.49 -4.86
N GLY A 157 -30.34 9.82 -4.77
CA GLY A 157 -31.59 10.46 -4.36
C GLY A 157 -31.89 10.42 -2.86
N ASN A 158 -30.90 10.07 -2.01
CA ASN A 158 -31.04 10.13 -0.56
C ASN A 158 -30.64 11.52 -0.03
N TYR A 159 -31.49 12.49 -0.30
CA TYR A 159 -31.25 13.90 0.03
C TYR A 159 -31.09 14.18 1.52
N GLU A 160 -31.81 13.44 2.39
CA GLU A 160 -31.69 13.58 3.83
C GLU A 160 -30.26 13.28 4.30
N GLN A 161 -29.69 12.16 3.85
CA GLN A 161 -28.31 11.79 4.20
C GLN A 161 -27.29 12.70 3.52
N ALA A 162 -27.53 13.14 2.28
CA ALA A 162 -26.65 14.09 1.59
C ALA A 162 -26.52 15.40 2.37
N VAL A 163 -27.63 15.95 2.88
CA VAL A 163 -27.65 17.16 3.73
C VAL A 163 -26.82 16.96 4.99
N ILE A 164 -26.93 15.81 5.66
CA ILE A 164 -26.15 15.50 6.87
C ILE A 164 -24.66 15.48 6.52
N MET A 165 -24.26 14.80 5.45
CA MET A 165 -22.85 14.69 5.05
C MET A 165 -22.24 16.04 4.65
N TYR A 166 -22.94 16.85 3.84
CA TYR A 166 -22.44 18.19 3.49
C TYR A 166 -22.32 19.12 4.69
N LYS A 167 -23.25 19.05 5.65
CA LYS A 167 -23.15 19.81 6.91
C LYS A 167 -21.92 19.37 7.72
N ASN A 168 -21.64 18.07 7.78
CA ASN A 168 -20.44 17.56 8.44
C ASN A 168 -19.17 18.07 7.74
N ALA A 169 -19.12 18.04 6.41
CA ALA A 169 -18.01 18.61 5.66
C ALA A 169 -17.81 20.11 5.99
N LEU A 170 -18.88 20.90 5.90
CA LEU A 170 -18.84 22.35 6.19
C LEU A 170 -18.50 22.69 7.65
N SER A 171 -18.73 21.75 8.59
CA SER A 171 -18.28 21.92 9.98
C SER A 171 -16.77 21.81 10.14
N ILE A 172 -16.09 21.13 9.20
CA ILE A 172 -14.63 20.95 9.18
C ILE A 172 -13.95 22.09 8.43
N SER A 173 -14.44 22.42 7.23
CA SER A 173 -13.89 23.50 6.41
C SER A 173 -14.99 24.21 5.64
N ASP A 174 -14.92 25.54 5.63
CA ASP A 174 -15.83 26.33 4.81
C ASP A 174 -15.55 26.13 3.31
N ASN A 175 -16.58 25.84 2.52
CA ASN A 175 -16.45 25.62 1.09
C ASN A 175 -17.69 26.10 0.33
N ILE A 176 -17.48 26.99 -0.64
CA ILE A 176 -18.56 27.61 -1.42
C ILE A 176 -19.27 26.59 -2.32
N GLU A 177 -18.55 25.62 -2.89
CA GLU A 177 -19.13 24.59 -3.74
C GLU A 177 -20.05 23.68 -2.95
N THR A 178 -19.60 23.17 -1.80
CA THR A 178 -20.43 22.33 -0.92
C THR A 178 -21.64 23.06 -0.37
N LYS A 179 -21.52 24.36 -0.07
CA LYS A 179 -22.69 25.21 0.27
C LYS A 179 -23.72 25.22 -0.86
N ARG A 180 -23.27 25.38 -2.12
CA ARG A 180 -24.18 25.35 -3.28
C ARG A 180 -24.82 23.97 -3.46
N LYS A 181 -24.08 22.88 -3.28
CA LYS A 181 -24.62 21.51 -3.30
C LYS A 181 -25.72 21.33 -2.24
N LEU A 182 -25.47 21.82 -1.02
CA LEU A 182 -26.43 21.78 0.08
C LEU A 182 -27.70 22.60 -0.23
N GLU A 183 -27.54 23.83 -0.71
CA GLU A 183 -28.64 24.71 -1.10
C GLU A 183 -29.48 24.15 -2.26
N SER A 184 -28.85 23.47 -3.23
CA SER A 184 -29.59 22.87 -4.35
C SER A 184 -30.51 21.73 -3.91
N ILE A 185 -30.09 20.94 -2.92
CA ILE A 185 -30.89 19.83 -2.40
C ILE A 185 -32.07 20.32 -1.58
N GLN A 186 -31.90 21.40 -0.81
CA GLN A 186 -32.96 21.94 0.05
C GLN A 186 -34.09 22.67 -0.71
N LYS A 187 -33.95 22.84 -2.02
CA LYS A 187 -34.97 23.45 -2.89
C LYS A 187 -35.94 22.42 -3.49
N HIS A 188 -35.69 21.13 -3.27
CA HIS A 188 -36.54 20.01 -3.67
C HIS A 188 -37.33 19.49 -2.48
#